data_AF-A0A8J4C112-F1
#
_entry.id   AF-A0A8J4C112-F1
#
_cell.length_a   1.000
_cell.length_b   1.000
_cell.length_c   1.000
_cell.angle_alpha   90.00
_cell.angle_beta   90.00
_cell.angle_gamma   90.00
#
_symmetry.space_group_name_H-M   'P 1'
#
loop_
_entity.id
_entity.type
_entity.pdbx_description
1 polymer ?
#
loop_
_entity_poly.entity_id
_entity_poly.type
_entity_poly.pdbx_seq_one_letter_code
_entity_poly.pdbx_strand_id
1 'polypeptide(L)'
;MAFHVGTALLLTLLSLAAATEAASTSNVITGSGHTVGFGELKEEWRGEIVHLSWSPRAFLLKGFLSDEECDHIVEKAKPRMVKSSVVDNQTGKSVDSEIRTSTGMWFAKGEDEIISRIEKRVAQVTMIPLENHEGLQVLHYHDGQKYEPHFDYFHDPVNAAPEHGGQRVVTVLMYLTTVEEGGETVLPHADQKVSGEGWSECAQRGLAVKPVKGDALMFYSLKPDGSNDPASLHGSCPTLKGDKWSATKWIHVGPIGGR
;
A
#
# COMPACT_ATOMS: atom_id res chain seq x y z
N MET A 1 -34.74 -59.32 -62.14
CA MET A 1 -35.22 -59.86 -60.85
C MET A 1 -34.06 -59.71 -59.88
N ALA A 2 -34.11 -59.08 -58.70
CA ALA A 2 -35.16 -58.47 -57.91
C ALA A 2 -34.52 -57.34 -57.04
N PHE A 3 -35.33 -56.40 -56.61
CA PHE A 3 -35.02 -55.25 -55.75
C PHE A 3 -34.58 -55.62 -54.32
N HIS A 4 -33.74 -54.79 -53.70
CA HIS A 4 -33.77 -54.34 -52.27
C HIS A 4 -32.77 -53.15 -52.15
N VAL A 5 -33.21 -51.89 -51.97
CA VAL A 5 -33.46 -51.17 -50.69
C VAL A 5 -32.36 -51.47 -49.65
N GLY A 6 -31.53 -50.56 -49.14
CA GLY A 6 -31.57 -49.11 -49.04
C GLY A 6 -31.10 -48.76 -47.63
N THR A 7 -29.97 -48.07 -47.47
CA THR A 7 -29.63 -47.38 -46.21
C THR A 7 -28.66 -46.25 -46.48
N ALA A 8 -29.09 -45.05 -46.12
CA ALA A 8 -28.35 -43.80 -46.24
C ALA A 8 -27.27 -43.69 -45.16
N LEU A 9 -26.10 -43.15 -45.51
CA LEU A 9 -25.17 -42.58 -44.54
C LEU A 9 -24.81 -41.16 -45.01
N LEU A 10 -25.43 -40.19 -44.35
CA LEU A 10 -25.17 -38.76 -44.51
C LEU A 10 -23.90 -38.42 -43.73
N LEU A 11 -22.76 -38.21 -44.41
CA LEU A 11 -21.57 -37.62 -43.78
C LEU A 11 -21.65 -36.08 -43.91
N THR A 12 -22.12 -35.42 -42.85
CA THR A 12 -21.90 -33.99 -42.62
C THR A 12 -20.52 -33.80 -41.97
N LEU A 13 -19.51 -33.43 -42.77
CA LEU A 13 -18.25 -32.89 -42.26
C LEU A 13 -18.41 -31.37 -42.07
N LEU A 14 -18.63 -30.95 -40.82
CA LEU A 14 -18.53 -29.54 -40.42
C LEU A 14 -17.09 -29.05 -40.61
N SER A 15 -16.93 -27.98 -41.38
CA SER A 15 -15.70 -27.18 -41.42
C SER A 15 -15.51 -26.47 -40.09
N LEU A 16 -14.45 -26.81 -39.34
CA LEU A 16 -14.00 -26.02 -38.20
C LEU A 16 -13.33 -24.73 -38.72
N ALA A 17 -14.07 -23.62 -38.67
CA ALA A 17 -13.45 -22.30 -38.71
C ALA A 17 -12.88 -22.02 -37.32
N ALA A 18 -11.55 -22.02 -37.19
CA ALA A 18 -10.88 -21.58 -35.97
C ALA A 18 -10.97 -20.05 -35.90
N ALA A 19 -11.88 -19.54 -35.07
CA ALA A 19 -11.87 -18.15 -34.66
C ALA A 19 -10.78 -17.97 -33.59
N THR A 20 -9.71 -17.27 -33.94
CA THR A 20 -8.71 -16.80 -32.99
C THR A 20 -9.24 -15.54 -32.30
N GLU A 21 -9.85 -15.69 -31.13
CA GLU A 21 -10.10 -14.57 -30.23
C GLU A 21 -8.80 -14.24 -29.49
N ALA A 22 -8.29 -13.03 -29.72
CA ALA A 22 -7.20 -12.46 -28.95
C ALA A 22 -7.67 -12.24 -27.50
N ALA A 23 -7.03 -12.93 -26.56
CA ALA A 23 -7.29 -12.76 -25.14
C ALA A 23 -6.88 -11.35 -24.69
N SER A 24 -7.87 -10.52 -24.37
CA SER A 24 -7.69 -9.27 -23.64
C SER A 24 -7.13 -9.56 -22.25
N THR A 25 -5.89 -9.16 -21.99
CA THR A 25 -5.25 -9.25 -20.66
C THR A 25 -5.85 -8.19 -19.74
N SER A 26 -6.96 -8.50 -19.08
CA SER A 26 -7.51 -7.65 -18.02
C SER A 26 -6.67 -7.84 -16.75
N ASN A 27 -5.90 -6.83 -16.34
CA ASN A 27 -5.16 -6.79 -15.06
C ASN A 27 -6.06 -6.63 -13.83
N VAL A 28 -7.30 -7.13 -13.87
CA VAL A 28 -8.33 -6.91 -12.86
C VAL A 28 -8.55 -8.21 -12.09
N ILE A 29 -8.32 -8.18 -10.78
CA ILE A 29 -8.59 -9.29 -9.87
C ILE A 29 -9.95 -9.05 -9.18
N THR A 30 -10.86 -10.04 -9.24
CA THR A 30 -12.17 -9.99 -8.56
C THR A 30 -12.28 -11.12 -7.52
N GLY A 31 -12.57 -10.79 -6.24
CA GLY A 31 -12.60 -11.75 -5.12
C GLY A 31 -13.96 -12.45 -4.90
N SER A 32 -13.93 -13.66 -4.31
CA SER A 32 -15.09 -14.57 -4.13
C SER A 32 -15.48 -14.92 -2.67
N GLY A 33 -14.91 -14.24 -1.67
CA GLY A 33 -15.46 -14.12 -0.31
C GLY A 33 -15.48 -15.37 0.60
N HIS A 34 -14.60 -15.40 1.61
CA HIS A 34 -14.87 -15.57 3.05
C HIS A 34 -13.52 -15.64 3.80
N THR A 35 -13.30 -14.76 4.76
CA THR A 35 -12.01 -14.64 5.47
C THR A 35 -12.21 -14.39 6.97
N VAL A 36 -11.41 -15.04 7.81
CA VAL A 36 -11.42 -14.92 9.29
C VAL A 36 -10.39 -13.86 9.72
N GLY A 37 -10.74 -12.91 10.60
CA GLY A 37 -9.82 -11.87 11.10
C GLY A 37 -9.99 -10.46 10.49
N PHE A 38 -11.08 -10.23 9.74
CA PHE A 38 -11.28 -9.03 8.92
C PHE A 38 -12.45 -8.13 9.34
N GLY A 39 -13.07 -8.41 10.51
CA GLY A 39 -14.28 -7.73 10.97
C GLY A 39 -15.53 -8.09 10.17
N GLU A 40 -16.59 -7.28 10.29
CA GLU A 40 -17.78 -7.43 9.44
C GLU A 40 -17.47 -7.02 8.00
N LEU A 41 -17.68 -7.92 7.03
CA LEU A 41 -17.51 -7.68 5.58
C LEU A 41 -18.71 -6.94 4.94
N LYS A 42 -19.44 -6.12 5.70
CA LYS A 42 -20.66 -5.46 5.19
C LYS A 42 -20.35 -4.41 4.11
N GLU A 43 -19.15 -3.84 4.13
CA GLU A 43 -18.67 -2.84 3.17
C GLU A 43 -17.23 -3.17 2.75
N GLU A 44 -17.07 -4.07 1.77
CA GLU A 44 -15.78 -4.32 1.12
C GLU A 44 -15.41 -3.11 0.24
N TRP A 45 -14.16 -2.64 0.33
CA TRP A 45 -13.66 -1.65 -0.62
C TRP A 45 -13.51 -2.26 -2.02
N ARG A 46 -14.02 -1.55 -3.03
CA ARG A 46 -14.08 -2.00 -4.44
C ARG A 46 -13.56 -0.93 -5.40
N GLY A 47 -12.49 -0.24 -5.01
CA GLY A 47 -11.86 0.77 -5.86
C GLY A 47 -10.88 0.17 -6.87
N GLU A 48 -10.33 1.06 -7.69
CA GLU A 48 -9.31 0.71 -8.68
C GLU A 48 -7.96 0.43 -8.02
N ILE A 49 -7.30 -0.64 -8.46
CA ILE A 49 -5.93 -0.99 -8.05
C ILE A 49 -5.01 -0.84 -9.26
N VAL A 50 -4.05 0.06 -9.17
CA VAL A 50 -3.01 0.23 -10.18
C VAL A 50 -1.76 -0.50 -9.72
N HIS A 51 -1.35 -1.54 -10.44
CA HIS A 51 -0.05 -2.17 -10.23
C HIS A 51 1.06 -1.19 -10.67
N LEU A 52 1.99 -0.89 -9.76
CA LEU A 52 3.09 0.04 -10.02
C LEU A 52 4.42 -0.68 -10.30
N SER A 53 4.74 -1.72 -9.52
CA SER A 53 6.00 -2.45 -9.65
C SER A 53 5.95 -3.84 -9.01
N TRP A 54 6.84 -4.72 -9.48
CA TRP A 54 7.18 -5.99 -8.84
C TRP A 54 8.46 -5.92 -8.00
N SER A 55 9.29 -4.90 -8.22
CA SER A 55 10.57 -4.65 -7.55
C SER A 55 10.61 -3.16 -7.14
N PRO A 56 10.21 -2.82 -5.89
CA PRO A 56 9.52 -3.69 -4.95
C PRO A 56 8.09 -3.95 -5.41
N ARG A 57 7.41 -4.93 -4.79
CA ARG A 57 5.96 -5.12 -5.03
C ARG A 57 5.21 -3.89 -4.51
N ALA A 58 4.56 -3.15 -5.41
CA ALA A 58 3.88 -1.90 -5.10
C ALA A 58 2.59 -1.73 -5.91
N PHE A 59 1.54 -1.26 -5.24
CA PHE A 59 0.20 -1.04 -5.79
C PHE A 59 -0.36 0.29 -5.29
N LEU A 60 -1.03 1.05 -6.15
CA LEU A 60 -1.78 2.24 -5.77
C LEU A 60 -3.27 1.88 -5.70
N LEU A 61 -3.87 2.11 -4.55
CA LEU A 61 -5.30 1.92 -4.28
C LEU A 61 -5.99 3.27 -4.44
N LYS A 62 -6.78 3.43 -5.51
CA LYS A 62 -7.41 4.71 -5.86
C LYS A 62 -8.67 4.96 -5.05
N GLY A 63 -8.80 6.14 -4.42
CA GLY A 63 -9.96 6.46 -3.58
C GLY A 63 -10.17 5.42 -2.47
N PHE A 64 -9.08 5.03 -1.81
CA PHE A 64 -9.10 4.08 -0.71
C PHE A 64 -9.78 4.63 0.55
N LEU A 65 -9.60 5.93 0.80
CA LEU A 65 -10.31 6.70 1.80
C LEU A 65 -11.27 7.68 1.12
N SER A 66 -12.42 7.90 1.76
CA SER A 66 -13.29 9.03 1.43
C SER A 66 -12.68 10.35 1.88
N ASP A 67 -13.14 11.46 1.29
CA ASP A 67 -12.66 12.79 1.68
C ASP A 67 -12.94 13.11 3.15
N GLU A 68 -14.10 12.66 3.65
CA GLU A 68 -14.51 12.81 5.04
C GLU A 68 -13.63 12.01 6.01
N GLU A 69 -13.21 10.80 5.63
CA GLU A 69 -12.27 9.99 6.40
C GLU A 69 -10.89 10.66 6.47
N CYS A 70 -10.41 11.21 5.35
CA CYS A 70 -9.16 11.96 5.32
C CYS A 70 -9.21 13.18 6.24
N ASP A 71 -10.27 13.99 6.15
CA ASP A 71 -10.42 15.20 6.96
C ASP A 71 -10.58 14.85 8.45
N HIS A 72 -11.31 13.79 8.78
CA HIS A 72 -11.45 13.30 10.16
C HIS A 72 -10.08 12.95 10.79
N ILE A 73 -9.23 12.22 10.05
CA ILE A 73 -7.88 11.88 10.53
C ILE A 73 -7.05 13.15 10.76
N VAL A 74 -7.06 14.08 9.80
CA VAL A 74 -6.29 15.33 9.88
C VAL A 74 -6.75 16.18 11.06
N GLU A 75 -8.05 16.44 11.21
CA GLU A 75 -8.57 17.28 12.30
C GLU A 75 -8.28 16.68 13.68
N LYS A 76 -8.40 15.35 13.82
CA LYS A 76 -8.10 14.67 15.09
C LYS A 76 -6.60 14.65 15.39
N ALA A 77 -5.75 14.66 14.37
CA ALA A 77 -4.31 14.61 14.52
C ALA A 77 -3.68 15.98 14.81
N LYS A 78 -4.17 17.06 14.17
CA LYS A 78 -3.68 18.44 14.30
C LYS A 78 -3.27 18.86 15.72
N PRO A 79 -4.11 18.71 16.77
CA PRO A 79 -3.76 19.18 18.11
C PRO A 79 -2.71 18.33 18.83
N ARG A 80 -2.31 17.18 18.27
CA ARG A 80 -1.40 16.20 18.87
C ARG A 80 -0.05 16.09 18.15
N MET A 81 0.16 16.88 17.08
CA MET A 81 1.37 16.81 16.27
C MET A 81 2.59 17.30 17.05
N VAL A 82 3.64 16.49 17.08
CA VAL A 82 4.94 16.84 17.67
C VAL A 82 6.05 16.60 16.65
N LYS A 83 7.24 17.17 16.85
CA LYS A 83 8.38 16.92 15.95
C LYS A 83 8.65 15.41 15.86
N SER A 84 8.84 14.91 14.64
CA SER A 84 9.01 13.48 14.41
C SER A 84 10.38 12.96 14.83
N SER A 85 10.41 11.76 15.37
CA SER A 85 11.64 10.99 15.67
C SER A 85 11.83 9.81 14.71
N VAL A 86 13.00 9.16 14.68
CA VAL A 86 13.26 7.93 13.90
C VAL A 86 13.80 6.83 14.81
N VAL A 87 13.69 5.57 14.40
CA VAL A 87 14.34 4.45 15.10
C VAL A 87 15.81 4.37 14.67
N ASP A 88 16.72 4.43 15.63
CA ASP A 88 18.15 4.27 15.38
C ASP A 88 18.49 2.79 15.11
N ASN A 89 19.13 2.52 13.97
CA ASN A 89 19.43 1.15 13.52
C ASN A 89 20.42 0.40 14.42
N GLN A 90 21.24 1.09 15.22
CA GLN A 90 22.25 0.45 16.07
C GLN A 90 21.70 0.12 17.46
N THR A 91 20.90 1.03 18.00
CA THR A 91 20.41 0.98 19.38
C THR A 91 18.94 0.60 19.50
N GLY A 92 18.18 0.66 18.41
CA GLY A 92 16.73 0.42 18.38
C GLY A 92 15.90 1.52 19.05
N LYS A 93 16.50 2.65 19.43
CA LYS A 93 15.83 3.73 20.18
C LYS A 93 15.27 4.82 19.28
N SER A 94 14.22 5.48 19.76
CA SER A 94 13.63 6.66 19.12
C SER A 94 14.51 7.90 19.36
N VAL A 95 14.93 8.58 18.29
CA VAL A 95 15.81 9.78 18.34
C VAL A 95 15.28 10.91 17.45
N ASP A 96 15.51 12.15 17.87
CA ASP A 96 15.23 13.34 17.06
C ASP A 96 16.01 13.28 15.75
N SER A 97 15.37 13.68 14.65
CA SER A 97 15.86 13.36 13.32
C SER A 97 16.10 14.59 12.45
N GLU A 98 17.28 14.68 11.84
CA GLU A 98 17.54 15.56 10.69
C GLU A 98 17.13 14.89 9.36
N ILE A 99 16.95 13.57 9.36
CA ILE A 99 16.57 12.78 8.17
C ILE A 99 15.06 12.71 7.97
N ARG A 100 14.25 12.85 9.03
CA ARG A 100 12.79 13.02 9.00
C ARG A 100 12.42 14.33 9.65
N THR A 101 11.98 15.30 8.85
CA THR A 101 11.76 16.68 9.31
C THR A 101 10.28 17.05 9.51
N SER A 102 9.37 16.07 9.42
CA SER A 102 7.93 16.25 9.65
C SER A 102 7.56 16.48 11.11
N THR A 103 6.32 16.88 11.34
CA THR A 103 5.62 16.57 12.59
C THR A 103 4.83 15.27 12.47
N GLY A 104 4.54 14.61 13.60
CA GLY A 104 3.85 13.33 13.62
C GLY A 104 3.17 13.03 14.94
N MET A 105 2.23 12.08 14.90
CA MET A 105 1.56 11.52 16.07
C MET A 105 1.06 10.09 15.77
N TRP A 106 0.67 9.37 16.82
CA TRP A 106 0.12 8.01 16.73
C TRP A 106 -1.28 7.87 17.33
N PHE A 107 -2.21 7.30 16.56
CA PHE A 107 -3.46 6.78 17.10
C PHE A 107 -3.24 5.34 17.55
N ALA A 108 -3.83 4.96 18.68
CA ALA A 108 -3.90 3.54 19.03
C ALA A 108 -4.77 2.79 18.00
N LYS A 109 -4.53 1.49 17.87
CA LYS A 109 -5.41 0.63 17.07
C LYS A 109 -6.82 0.68 17.66
N GLY A 110 -7.82 0.92 16.83
CA GLY A 110 -9.20 1.07 17.26
C GLY A 110 -9.53 2.35 18.06
N GLU A 111 -8.74 3.42 17.93
CA GLU A 111 -8.92 4.67 18.70
C GLU A 111 -10.34 5.27 18.60
N ASP A 112 -10.97 5.20 17.42
CA ASP A 112 -12.38 5.52 17.25
C ASP A 112 -13.03 4.67 16.15
N GLU A 113 -14.34 4.84 15.95
CA GLU A 113 -15.13 4.07 15.01
C GLU A 113 -14.73 4.28 13.54
N ILE A 114 -14.30 5.49 13.16
CA ILE A 114 -13.88 5.80 11.78
C ILE A 114 -12.51 5.17 11.52
N ILE A 115 -11.55 5.38 12.42
CA ILE A 115 -10.22 4.76 12.35
C ILE A 115 -10.35 3.23 12.36
N SER A 116 -11.19 2.67 13.23
CA SER A 116 -11.43 1.22 13.29
C SER A 116 -11.98 0.66 11.98
N ARG A 117 -12.84 1.41 11.28
CA ARG A 117 -13.41 1.00 9.99
C ARG A 117 -12.34 1.01 8.90
N ILE A 118 -11.50 2.04 8.89
CA ILE A 118 -10.35 2.13 7.96
C ILE A 118 -9.37 0.98 8.23
N GLU A 119 -9.06 0.68 9.49
CA GLU A 119 -8.16 -0.43 9.84
C GLU A 119 -8.70 -1.79 9.38
N LYS A 120 -10.01 -2.03 9.51
CA LYS A 120 -10.67 -3.22 8.94
C LYS A 120 -10.54 -3.27 7.42
N ARG A 121 -10.73 -2.14 6.74
CA ARG A 121 -10.54 -2.03 5.27
C ARG A 121 -9.10 -2.32 4.87
N VAL A 122 -8.12 -1.83 5.63
CA VAL A 122 -6.69 -2.11 5.41
C VAL A 122 -6.40 -3.60 5.62
N ALA A 123 -6.93 -4.22 6.66
CA ALA A 123 -6.81 -5.66 6.87
C ALA A 123 -7.37 -6.44 5.67
N GLN A 124 -8.57 -6.07 5.20
CA GLN A 124 -9.22 -6.74 4.05
C GLN A 124 -8.38 -6.68 2.77
N VAL A 125 -7.89 -5.50 2.39
CA VAL A 125 -7.13 -5.34 1.13
C VAL A 125 -5.74 -6.00 1.20
N THR A 126 -5.12 -6.02 2.37
CA THR A 126 -3.81 -6.66 2.57
C THR A 126 -3.91 -8.17 2.77
N MET A 127 -5.11 -8.67 3.11
CA MET A 127 -5.37 -10.06 3.53
C MET A 127 -4.58 -10.47 4.77
N ILE A 128 -4.20 -9.52 5.63
CA ILE A 128 -3.49 -9.76 6.89
C ILE A 128 -4.37 -9.30 8.06
N PRO A 129 -4.58 -10.13 9.09
CA PRO A 129 -5.56 -9.86 10.14
C PRO A 129 -5.10 -8.73 11.09
N LEU A 130 -6.07 -8.08 11.75
CA LEU A 130 -5.85 -6.86 12.54
C LEU A 130 -4.84 -7.04 13.68
N GLU A 131 -4.64 -8.24 14.19
CA GLU A 131 -3.71 -8.53 15.27
C GLU A 131 -2.26 -8.22 14.88
N ASN A 132 -1.95 -8.27 13.59
CA ASN A 132 -0.61 -7.98 13.03
C ASN A 132 -0.37 -6.48 12.79
N HIS A 133 -1.39 -5.64 12.97
CA HIS A 133 -1.34 -4.23 12.60
C HIS A 133 -0.92 -3.36 13.79
N GLU A 134 0.01 -2.44 13.54
CA GLU A 134 0.35 -1.37 14.48
C GLU A 134 -0.79 -0.33 14.58
N GLY A 135 -0.62 0.66 15.46
CA GLY A 135 -1.43 1.88 15.46
C GLY A 135 -1.29 2.68 14.16
N LEU A 136 -2.08 3.75 13.99
CA LEU A 136 -2.01 4.59 12.80
C LEU A 136 -1.04 5.75 13.04
N GLN A 137 0.06 5.82 12.29
CA GLN A 137 0.97 6.97 12.36
C GLN A 137 0.50 8.05 11.40
N VAL A 138 0.25 9.26 11.89
CA VAL A 138 -0.07 10.43 11.06
C VAL A 138 1.13 11.34 10.99
N LEU A 139 1.45 11.82 9.79
CA LEU A 139 2.59 12.69 9.51
C LEU A 139 2.15 13.91 8.70
N HIS A 140 2.72 15.07 9.00
CA HIS A 140 2.53 16.31 8.27
C HIS A 140 3.87 16.88 7.82
N TYR A 141 3.97 17.14 6.51
CA TYR A 141 5.12 17.77 5.86
C TYR A 141 4.66 19.04 5.14
N HIS A 142 5.44 20.11 5.27
CA HIS A 142 5.27 21.37 4.56
C HIS A 142 6.64 22.08 4.41
N ASP A 143 6.72 23.16 3.64
CA ASP A 143 7.90 24.04 3.58
C ASP A 143 9.26 23.32 3.39
N GLY A 144 9.33 22.38 2.45
CA GLY A 144 10.53 21.61 2.14
C GLY A 144 10.84 20.46 3.09
N GLN A 145 9.99 20.21 4.10
CA GLN A 145 10.12 19.03 4.95
C GLN A 145 10.04 17.74 4.13
N LYS A 146 10.81 16.74 4.59
CA LYS A 146 11.08 15.50 3.86
C LYS A 146 11.30 14.33 4.80
N TYR A 147 11.40 13.14 4.21
CA TYR A 147 11.98 11.96 4.86
C TYR A 147 12.95 11.30 3.90
N GLU A 148 14.23 11.23 4.28
CA GLU A 148 15.25 10.51 3.53
C GLU A 148 14.87 9.05 3.29
N PRO A 149 15.34 8.43 2.20
CA PRO A 149 15.06 7.04 1.90
C PRO A 149 15.47 6.10 3.04
N HIS A 150 14.56 5.22 3.43
CA HIS A 150 14.71 4.27 4.53
C HIS A 150 13.92 2.98 4.24
N PHE A 151 14.09 2.00 5.11
CA PHE A 151 13.33 0.76 5.10
C PHE A 151 12.32 0.75 6.24
N ASP A 152 11.18 0.14 5.98
CA ASP A 152 10.17 -0.10 7.02
C ASP A 152 10.40 -1.40 7.78
N TYR A 153 11.15 -2.35 7.22
CA TYR A 153 11.60 -3.52 7.98
C TYR A 153 12.66 -3.10 9.01
N PHE A 154 12.78 -3.88 10.09
CA PHE A 154 13.76 -3.62 11.13
C PHE A 154 15.11 -4.23 10.77
N HIS A 155 16.18 -3.47 11.01
CA HIS A 155 17.54 -3.98 10.92
C HIS A 155 18.00 -4.66 12.22
N ASP A 156 17.40 -4.27 13.35
CA ASP A 156 17.76 -4.79 14.65
C ASP A 156 16.87 -5.99 15.06
N PRO A 157 17.42 -6.96 15.80
CA PRO A 157 16.69 -8.15 16.21
C PRO A 157 15.66 -7.87 17.32
N VAL A 158 15.72 -6.72 18.01
CA VAL A 158 14.83 -6.40 19.14
C VAL A 158 13.45 -6.01 18.61
N ASN A 159 13.40 -5.10 17.63
CA ASN A 159 12.15 -4.69 17.01
C ASN A 159 11.58 -5.77 16.09
N ALA A 160 12.43 -6.62 15.50
CA ALA A 160 12.02 -7.78 14.71
C ALA A 160 11.67 -9.03 15.55
N ALA A 161 11.64 -8.92 16.88
CA ALA A 161 11.41 -10.07 17.75
C ALA A 161 9.97 -10.61 17.62
N PRO A 162 9.74 -11.93 17.75
CA PRO A 162 8.41 -12.54 17.62
C PRO A 162 7.36 -11.96 18.55
N GLU A 163 7.74 -11.54 19.76
CA GLU A 163 6.86 -10.89 20.74
C GLU A 163 6.30 -9.54 20.26
N HIS A 164 6.99 -8.90 19.30
CA HIS A 164 6.56 -7.66 18.66
C HIS A 164 5.87 -7.90 17.31
N GLY A 165 5.51 -9.15 16.99
CA GLY A 165 4.92 -9.55 15.71
C GLY A 165 5.95 -9.87 14.62
N GLY A 166 7.25 -9.78 14.90
CA GLY A 166 8.29 -10.02 13.90
C GLY A 166 8.50 -8.85 12.95
N GLN A 167 9.02 -9.14 11.75
CA GLN A 167 9.26 -8.11 10.73
C GLN A 167 7.98 -7.48 10.19
N ARG A 168 8.06 -6.20 9.79
CA ARG A 168 7.03 -5.53 8.99
C ARG A 168 7.08 -6.05 7.55
N VAL A 169 5.97 -6.60 7.07
CA VAL A 169 5.87 -7.23 5.73
C VAL A 169 5.30 -6.29 4.69
N VAL A 170 4.32 -5.46 5.05
CA VAL A 170 3.63 -4.55 4.14
C VAL A 170 3.37 -3.22 4.84
N THR A 171 3.45 -2.16 4.05
CA THR A 171 3.10 -0.80 4.46
C THR A 171 1.95 -0.30 3.59
N VAL A 172 0.93 0.28 4.22
CA VAL A 172 -0.13 1.04 3.53
C VAL A 172 0.00 2.50 3.92
N LEU A 173 0.48 3.31 2.97
CA LEU A 173 0.68 4.75 3.11
C LEU A 173 -0.49 5.49 2.45
N MET A 174 -1.39 6.02 3.26
CA MET A 174 -2.58 6.75 2.82
C MET A 174 -2.28 8.25 2.71
N TYR A 175 -2.67 8.87 1.60
CA TYR A 175 -2.53 10.30 1.37
C TYR A 175 -3.82 11.02 1.82
N LEU A 176 -3.70 11.89 2.81
CA LEU A 176 -4.84 12.59 3.41
C LEU A 176 -5.10 13.96 2.76
N THR A 177 -4.14 14.45 1.99
CA THR A 177 -4.23 15.68 1.19
C THR A 177 -3.60 15.46 -0.18
N THR A 178 -4.08 16.24 -1.16
CA THR A 178 -3.41 16.37 -2.45
C THR A 178 -2.31 17.42 -2.32
N VAL A 179 -1.10 17.10 -2.76
CA VAL A 179 0.04 18.02 -2.74
C VAL A 179 0.23 18.65 -4.11
N GLU A 180 0.43 19.96 -4.16
CA GLU A 180 0.53 20.70 -5.42
C GLU A 180 1.90 20.48 -6.09
N GLU A 181 2.98 20.60 -5.33
CA GLU A 181 4.35 20.41 -5.84
C GLU A 181 5.23 19.69 -4.83
N GLY A 182 6.00 18.71 -5.31
CA GLY A 182 6.86 17.87 -4.47
C GLY A 182 6.05 16.87 -3.63
N GLY A 183 6.64 16.46 -2.51
CA GLY A 183 5.99 15.57 -1.54
C GLY A 183 5.76 14.15 -2.04
N GLU A 184 6.32 13.75 -3.19
CA GLU A 184 6.14 12.40 -3.73
C GLU A 184 6.73 11.34 -2.78
N THR A 185 6.09 10.17 -2.72
CA THR A 185 6.76 9.00 -2.16
C THR A 185 7.65 8.41 -3.25
N VAL A 186 8.97 8.41 -3.03
CA VAL A 186 9.96 7.89 -3.99
C VAL A 186 10.48 6.54 -3.53
N LEU A 187 10.65 5.60 -4.46
CA LEU A 187 11.29 4.29 -4.27
C LEU A 187 12.55 4.22 -5.15
N PRO A 188 13.72 4.67 -4.64
CA PRO A 188 14.91 4.90 -5.48
C PRO A 188 15.51 3.63 -6.10
N HIS A 189 15.23 2.47 -5.50
CA HIS A 189 15.72 1.17 -5.94
C HIS A 189 14.73 0.41 -6.82
N ALA A 190 13.58 1.01 -7.18
CA ALA A 190 12.64 0.37 -8.08
C ALA A 190 13.20 0.28 -9.51
N ASP A 191 12.81 -0.77 -10.24
CA ASP A 191 13.34 -1.06 -11.58
C ASP A 191 13.01 0.02 -12.61
N GLN A 192 11.86 0.69 -12.46
CA GLN A 192 11.39 1.76 -13.35
C GLN A 192 11.35 3.09 -12.61
N LYS A 193 11.80 4.14 -13.29
CA LYS A 193 11.77 5.51 -12.75
C LYS A 193 10.71 6.34 -13.45
N VAL A 194 10.14 7.27 -12.71
CA VAL A 194 9.30 8.30 -13.33
C VAL A 194 10.18 9.26 -14.14
N SER A 195 9.61 9.83 -15.19
CA SER A 195 10.27 10.82 -16.04
C SER A 195 9.25 11.80 -16.60
N GLY A 196 9.74 12.92 -17.14
CA GLY A 196 8.90 13.95 -17.74
C GLY A 196 8.54 15.08 -16.79
N GLU A 197 7.83 16.07 -17.34
CA GLU A 197 7.43 17.27 -16.62
C GLU A 197 6.42 16.97 -15.49
N GLY A 198 6.47 17.78 -14.43
CA GLY A 198 5.57 17.66 -13.29
C GLY A 198 6.03 16.69 -12.19
N TRP A 199 7.22 16.10 -12.29
CA TRP A 199 7.87 15.36 -11.20
C TRP A 199 9.01 16.18 -10.61
N SER A 200 9.11 16.25 -9.28
CA SER A 200 10.26 16.88 -8.62
C SER A 200 11.57 16.17 -8.98
N GLU A 201 12.71 16.87 -8.89
CA GLU A 201 14.03 16.26 -9.10
C GLU A 201 14.26 15.06 -8.18
N CYS A 202 13.74 15.13 -6.95
CA CYS A 202 13.78 14.03 -6.00
C CYS A 202 13.00 12.81 -6.51
N ALA A 203 11.78 13.02 -7.02
CA ALA A 203 10.92 11.93 -7.50
C ALA A 203 11.54 11.18 -8.69
N GLN A 204 12.22 11.89 -9.59
CA GLN A 204 12.87 11.30 -10.76
C GLN A 204 14.05 10.36 -10.42
N ARG A 205 14.46 10.28 -9.14
CA ARG A 205 15.50 9.34 -8.70
C ARG A 205 15.04 7.88 -8.68
N GLY A 206 13.73 7.62 -8.70
CA GLY A 206 13.13 6.28 -8.59
C GLY A 206 11.75 6.18 -9.23
N LEU A 207 11.04 5.07 -8.96
CA LEU A 207 9.58 5.06 -9.06
C LEU A 207 9.05 6.09 -8.05
N ALA A 208 8.01 6.83 -8.40
CA ALA A 208 7.43 7.79 -7.47
C ALA A 208 5.91 7.86 -7.59
N VAL A 209 5.27 8.22 -6.48
CA VAL A 209 3.81 8.35 -6.36
C VAL A 209 3.49 9.75 -5.84
N LYS A 210 2.64 10.48 -6.57
CA LYS A 210 2.14 11.79 -6.14
C LYS A 210 1.10 11.62 -5.04
N PRO A 211 1.13 12.44 -3.97
CA PRO A 211 0.07 12.46 -2.98
C PRO A 211 -1.22 13.02 -3.59
N VAL A 212 -2.25 12.17 -3.66
CA VAL A 212 -3.60 12.55 -4.06
C VAL A 212 -4.54 12.13 -2.94
N LYS A 213 -5.33 13.08 -2.42
CA LYS A 213 -6.25 12.84 -1.29
C LYS A 213 -7.10 11.59 -1.55
N GLY A 214 -7.16 10.71 -0.57
CA GLY A 214 -7.94 9.47 -0.63
C GLY A 214 -7.17 8.26 -1.18
N ASP A 215 -6.12 8.45 -1.97
CA ASP A 215 -5.32 7.34 -2.47
C ASP A 215 -4.44 6.70 -1.39
N ALA A 216 -4.11 5.42 -1.56
CA ALA A 216 -3.15 4.72 -0.70
C ALA A 216 -2.11 3.95 -1.51
N LEU A 217 -0.83 4.13 -1.18
CA LEU A 217 0.25 3.32 -1.69
C LEU A 217 0.46 2.10 -0.79
N MET A 218 0.29 0.90 -1.33
CA MET A 218 0.59 -0.36 -0.68
C MET A 218 1.87 -0.95 -1.26
N PHE A 219 2.90 -1.16 -0.43
CA PHE A 219 4.15 -1.77 -0.88
C PHE A 219 4.71 -2.76 0.15
N TYR A 220 5.46 -3.75 -0.33
CA TYR A 220 5.98 -4.83 0.49
C TYR A 220 7.45 -4.61 0.85
N SER A 221 7.75 -4.71 2.14
CA SER A 221 9.11 -4.65 2.69
C SER A 221 9.84 -5.99 2.63
N LEU A 222 9.08 -7.08 2.49
CA LEU A 222 9.61 -8.44 2.39
C LEU A 222 9.15 -9.12 1.09
N LYS A 223 10.00 -10.02 0.60
CA LYS A 223 9.69 -10.97 -0.47
C LYS A 223 8.74 -12.06 0.02
N PRO A 224 8.11 -12.84 -0.88
CA PRO A 224 7.20 -13.92 -0.49
C PRO A 224 7.83 -15.01 0.40
N ASP A 225 9.16 -15.18 0.36
CA ASP A 225 9.91 -16.11 1.21
C ASP A 225 10.25 -15.55 2.60
N GLY A 226 9.84 -14.31 2.89
CA GLY A 226 10.09 -13.62 4.15
C GLY A 226 11.45 -12.91 4.24
N SER A 227 12.29 -12.98 3.20
CA SER A 227 13.53 -12.21 3.15
C SER A 227 13.27 -10.72 2.90
N ASN A 228 14.14 -9.85 3.41
CA ASN A 228 14.06 -8.41 3.17
C ASN A 228 14.14 -8.10 1.68
N ASP A 229 13.36 -7.12 1.22
CA ASP A 229 13.41 -6.62 -0.15
C ASP A 229 14.17 -5.28 -0.21
N PRO A 230 15.44 -5.25 -0.67
CA PRO A 230 16.20 -4.00 -0.77
C PRO A 230 15.60 -2.99 -1.75
N ALA A 231 14.71 -3.42 -2.65
CA ALA A 231 14.00 -2.54 -3.56
C ALA A 231 12.93 -1.70 -2.82
N SER A 232 12.51 -2.10 -1.61
CA SER A 232 11.51 -1.41 -0.80
C SER A 232 12.04 -0.15 -0.10
N LEU A 233 13.29 0.26 -0.39
CA LEU A 233 13.83 1.53 0.07
C LEU A 233 12.93 2.65 -0.46
N HIS A 234 12.38 3.46 0.45
CA HIS A 234 11.45 4.50 0.08
C HIS A 234 11.63 5.75 0.95
N GLY A 235 11.22 6.91 0.44
CA GLY A 235 11.29 8.17 1.16
C GLY A 235 10.16 9.12 0.78
N SER A 236 10.05 10.22 1.51
CA SER A 236 9.17 11.33 1.16
C SER A 236 10.01 12.47 0.61
N CYS A 237 9.85 12.77 -0.67
CA CYS A 237 10.47 13.94 -1.29
C CYS A 237 10.05 15.23 -0.57
N PRO A 238 10.86 16.30 -0.66
CA PRO A 238 10.53 17.60 -0.09
C PRO A 238 9.16 18.07 -0.57
N THR A 239 8.28 18.47 0.35
CA THR A 239 6.99 19.10 0.00
C THR A 239 7.26 20.56 -0.35
N LEU A 240 7.13 20.93 -1.63
CA LEU A 240 7.54 22.25 -2.13
C LEU A 240 6.38 23.25 -2.11
N LYS A 241 5.17 22.78 -2.43
CA LYS A 241 3.96 23.61 -2.42
C LYS A 241 2.75 22.83 -1.93
N GLY A 242 2.06 23.41 -0.93
CA GLY A 242 0.96 22.79 -0.21
C GLY A 242 1.40 22.01 1.03
N ASP A 243 0.44 21.31 1.63
CA ASP A 243 0.63 20.54 2.86
C ASP A 243 0.42 19.06 2.58
N LYS A 244 1.44 18.24 2.87
CA LYS A 244 1.34 16.78 2.77
C LYS A 244 0.93 16.21 4.13
N TRP A 245 -0.29 15.72 4.21
CA TRP A 245 -0.75 14.87 5.30
C TRP A 245 -0.78 13.41 4.82
N SER A 246 -0.25 12.52 5.65
CA SER A 246 -0.27 11.08 5.36
C SER A 246 -0.53 10.29 6.62
N ALA A 247 -1.16 9.12 6.44
CA ALA A 247 -1.33 8.13 7.50
C ALA A 247 -0.67 6.81 7.08
N THR A 248 0.27 6.33 7.87
CA THR A 248 1.01 5.09 7.63
C THR A 248 0.45 3.99 8.52
N LYS A 249 0.15 2.85 7.90
CA LYS A 249 -0.16 1.59 8.59
C LYS A 249 0.94 0.57 8.32
N TRP A 250 1.64 0.17 9.37
CA TRP A 250 2.60 -0.93 9.34
C TRP A 250 1.97 -2.23 9.80
N ILE A 251 2.32 -3.31 9.11
CA ILE A 251 1.70 -4.62 9.28
C ILE A 251 2.81 -5.66 9.36
N HIS A 252 2.77 -6.47 10.41
CA HIS A 252 3.78 -7.47 10.74
C HIS A 252 3.45 -8.85 10.16
N VAL A 253 4.46 -9.71 10.10
CA VAL A 253 4.31 -11.13 9.72
C VAL A 253 3.54 -11.95 10.77
N GLY A 254 3.54 -11.55 12.03
CA GLY A 254 2.84 -12.19 13.13
C GLY A 254 2.03 -11.20 13.99
N PRO A 255 1.21 -11.72 14.92
CA PRO A 255 0.44 -10.90 15.85
C PRO A 255 1.35 -10.05 16.72
N ILE A 256 1.07 -8.77 16.85
CA ILE A 256 1.74 -7.90 17.81
C ILE A 256 1.21 -8.28 19.19
N GLY A 257 2.10 -8.69 20.10
CA GLY A 257 1.72 -9.15 21.44
C GLY A 257 0.81 -8.16 22.16
N GLY A 258 -0.26 -8.69 22.76
CA GLY A 258 -1.17 -7.94 23.62
C GLY A 258 -0.44 -7.43 24.87
N ARG A 259 -0.67 -6.17 25.22
CA ARG A 259 -0.68 -5.78 26.62
C ARG A 259 -2.03 -6.16 27.21
#